data_AF-A0A936W0U2-F1
#
_entry.id   AF-A0A936W0U2-F1
#
_cell.length_a   1.000
_cell.length_b   1.000
_cell.length_c   1.000
_cell.angle_alpha   90.00
_cell.angle_beta   90.00
_cell.angle_gamma   90.00
#
_symmetry.space_group_name_H-M   'P 1'
#
loop_
_entity.id
_entity.type
_entity.pdbx_description
1 polymer ?
#
loop_
_entity_poly.entity_id
_entity_poly.type
_entity_poly.pdbx_seq_one_letter_code
_entity_poly.pdbx_strand_id
1 'polypeptide(L)'
;MKKDPQYEDHLIKTLSRNDGYGHYDFDKVYMFMDQNTVEHPDRFVESINISLLSISTEIQHVLTKSFLYSGDLSILHIDLVCKVLEEQFKNHSDVFRPNMLKLQEALHMPPSYPSDKDAEFDNHLQKCKNAVQSWLETHG
;
A
#
# COMPACT_ATOMS: atom_id res chain seq x y z
N MET A 1 18.32 3.13 12.40
CA MET A 1 18.17 2.32 11.18
C MET A 1 19.03 2.85 10.03
N LYS A 2 18.89 4.10 9.56
CA LYS A 2 19.71 4.65 8.44
C LYS A 2 21.24 4.66 8.63
N LYS A 3 21.74 4.49 9.86
CA LYS A 3 23.20 4.41 10.16
C LYS A 3 23.80 3.02 9.88
N ASP A 4 22.97 2.02 9.62
CA ASP A 4 23.40 0.67 9.22
C ASP A 4 23.61 0.66 7.69
N PRO A 5 24.80 0.33 7.17
CA PRO A 5 25.05 0.27 5.72
C PRO A 5 24.11 -0.67 4.95
N GLN A 6 23.48 -1.63 5.62
CA GLN A 6 22.57 -2.61 5.02
C GLN A 6 21.09 -2.30 5.25
N TYR A 7 20.76 -1.07 5.68
CA TYR A 7 19.37 -0.73 6.01
C TYR A 7 18.40 -0.94 4.83
N GLU A 8 18.81 -0.59 3.60
CA GLU A 8 17.97 -0.79 2.41
C GLU A 8 17.69 -2.28 2.15
N ASP A 9 18.65 -3.17 2.43
CA ASP A 9 18.46 -4.61 2.28
C ASP A 9 17.40 -5.13 3.25
N HIS A 10 17.38 -4.59 4.48
CA HIS A 10 16.35 -4.91 5.47
C HIS A 10 14.96 -4.41 5.04
N LEU A 11 14.87 -3.21 4.47
CA LEU A 11 13.61 -2.66 3.95
C LEU A 11 13.10 -3.48 2.77
N ILE A 12 13.95 -3.77 1.79
CA ILE A 12 13.65 -4.60 0.62
C ILE A 12 13.18 -5.97 1.07
N LYS A 13 13.92 -6.64 1.95
CA LYS A 13 13.53 -7.95 2.49
C LYS A 13 12.18 -7.92 3.18
N THR A 14 11.83 -6.82 3.83
CA THR A 14 10.54 -6.66 4.51
C THR A 14 9.41 -6.48 3.49
N LEU A 15 9.59 -5.63 2.47
CA LEU A 15 8.63 -5.45 1.38
C LEU A 15 8.44 -6.72 0.52
N SER A 16 9.49 -7.53 0.35
CA SER A 16 9.45 -8.79 -0.39
C SER A 16 8.80 -9.95 0.36
N ARG A 17 8.37 -9.77 1.62
CA ARG A 17 7.69 -10.84 2.34
C ARG A 17 6.32 -11.10 1.71
N ASN A 18 6.16 -12.32 1.20
CA ASN A 18 4.89 -12.84 0.71
C ASN A 18 4.71 -14.25 1.24
N ASP A 19 4.36 -14.36 2.52
CA ASP A 19 4.09 -15.63 3.20
C ASP A 19 2.59 -15.91 3.38
N GLY A 20 1.73 -15.10 2.76
CA GLY A 20 0.28 -15.28 2.80
C GLY A 20 -0.37 -14.94 4.15
N TYR A 21 0.38 -14.43 5.13
CA TYR A 21 -0.12 -14.10 6.47
C TYR A 21 -0.29 -12.61 6.74
N GLY A 22 -0.35 -11.77 5.71
CA GLY A 22 -0.73 -10.36 5.85
C GLY A 22 0.16 -9.61 6.84
N HIS A 23 1.47 -9.85 6.82
CA HIS A 23 2.37 -9.13 7.71
C HIS A 23 2.39 -7.65 7.34
N TYR A 24 1.77 -6.85 8.20
CA TYR A 24 1.67 -5.41 8.02
C TYR A 24 3.00 -4.69 8.08
N ASP A 25 4.14 -5.34 8.39
CA ASP A 25 5.46 -4.71 8.53
C ASP A 25 5.90 -3.85 7.33
N PHE A 26 5.28 -4.01 6.15
CA PHE A 26 5.45 -3.07 5.03
C PHE A 26 5.08 -1.64 5.42
N ASP A 27 4.10 -1.45 6.32
CA ASP A 27 3.64 -0.18 6.86
C ASP A 27 4.80 0.65 7.43
N LYS A 28 5.62 0.01 8.27
CA LYS A 28 6.83 0.58 8.87
C LYS A 28 7.86 0.93 7.84
N VAL A 29 7.94 0.18 6.74
CA VAL A 29 8.85 0.49 5.64
C VAL A 29 8.40 1.77 4.93
N TYR A 30 7.11 1.91 4.60
CA TYR A 30 6.58 3.14 4.00
C TYR A 30 6.66 4.35 4.95
N MET A 31 6.36 4.18 6.24
CA MET A 31 6.58 5.22 7.27
C MET A 31 8.04 5.64 7.36
N PHE A 32 8.97 4.70 7.28
CA PHE A 32 10.39 5.02 7.26
C PHE A 32 10.77 5.79 5.99
N MET A 33 10.34 5.32 4.82
CA MET A 33 10.65 5.94 3.53
C MET A 33 10.07 7.35 3.44
N ASP A 34 8.85 7.59 3.93
CA ASP A 34 8.24 8.93 3.99
C ASP A 34 9.13 9.96 4.71
N GLN A 35 9.86 9.53 5.73
CA GLN A 35 10.76 10.38 6.51
C GLN A 35 12.22 10.33 6.02
N ASN A 36 12.56 9.38 5.15
CA ASN A 36 13.93 9.09 4.76
C ASN A 36 14.00 8.69 3.28
N THR A 37 14.56 9.57 2.45
CA THR A 37 14.88 9.21 1.07
C THR A 37 15.86 8.06 1.00
N VAL A 38 15.52 7.02 0.22
CA VAL A 38 16.41 5.90 -0.10
C VAL A 38 17.50 6.35 -1.07
N GLU A 39 18.67 5.72 -0.98
CA GLU A 39 19.83 6.06 -1.80
C GLU A 39 19.76 5.37 -3.17
N HIS A 40 19.17 4.17 -3.23
CA HIS A 40 19.12 3.35 -4.44
C HIS A 40 17.68 2.93 -4.77
N PRO A 41 16.82 3.86 -5.23
CA PRO A 41 15.40 3.59 -5.48
C PRO A 41 15.16 2.44 -6.48
N ASP A 42 16.04 2.26 -7.47
CA ASP A 42 15.95 1.17 -8.44
C ASP A 42 15.89 -0.23 -7.79
N ARG A 43 16.53 -0.41 -6.63
CA ARG A 43 16.60 -1.70 -5.92
C ARG A 43 15.27 -2.10 -5.28
N PHE A 44 14.35 -1.15 -5.11
CA PHE A 44 13.07 -1.38 -4.43
C PHE A 44 11.93 -1.69 -5.40
N VAL A 45 12.10 -1.50 -6.71
CA VAL A 45 11.00 -1.59 -7.68
C VAL A 45 10.28 -2.94 -7.64
N GLU A 46 11.04 -4.05 -7.54
CA GLU A 46 10.45 -5.39 -7.44
C GLU A 46 9.74 -5.60 -6.10
N SER A 47 10.37 -5.23 -4.98
CA SER A 47 9.82 -5.46 -3.65
C SER A 47 8.59 -4.58 -3.37
N ILE A 48 8.54 -3.36 -3.91
CA ILE A 48 7.35 -2.50 -3.90
C ILE A 48 6.22 -3.13 -4.72
N ASN A 49 6.50 -3.71 -5.87
CA ASN A 49 5.46 -4.39 -6.64
C ASN A 49 4.88 -5.60 -5.90
N ILE A 50 5.73 -6.34 -5.18
CA ILE A 50 5.28 -7.43 -4.31
C ILE A 50 4.39 -6.87 -3.19
N SER A 51 4.80 -5.82 -2.50
CA SER A 51 3.98 -5.24 -1.42
C SER A 51 2.65 -4.68 -1.91
N LEU A 52 2.59 -4.03 -3.09
CA LEU A 52 1.33 -3.54 -3.67
C LEU A 52 0.34 -4.68 -3.95
N LEU A 53 0.82 -5.84 -4.40
CA LEU A 53 -0.01 -7.03 -4.58
C LEU A 53 -0.49 -7.61 -3.25
N SER A 54 0.38 -7.66 -2.24
CA SER A 54 0.01 -8.07 -0.88
C SER A 54 -1.05 -7.16 -0.28
N ILE A 55 -0.90 -5.83 -0.43
CA ILE A 55 -1.88 -4.83 0.01
C ILE A 55 -3.22 -5.03 -0.71
N SER A 56 -3.20 -5.26 -2.03
CA SER A 56 -4.42 -5.53 -2.80
C SER A 56 -5.15 -6.77 -2.28
N THR A 57 -4.40 -7.84 -2.01
CA THR A 57 -4.94 -9.09 -1.45
C THR A 57 -5.53 -8.88 -0.06
N GLU A 58 -4.87 -8.09 0.78
CA GLU A 58 -5.34 -7.78 2.13
C GLU A 58 -6.62 -6.94 2.11
N ILE A 59 -6.73 -5.96 1.21
CA ILE A 59 -7.99 -5.19 1.03
C ILE A 59 -9.14 -6.12 0.67
N GLN A 60 -8.92 -7.06 -0.26
CA GLN A 60 -9.92 -8.06 -0.61
C GLN A 60 -10.30 -8.89 0.62
N HIS A 61 -9.32 -9.33 1.40
CA HIS A 61 -9.58 -10.07 2.64
C HIS A 61 -10.42 -9.26 3.63
N VAL A 62 -10.01 -8.02 3.94
CA VAL A 62 -10.73 -7.10 4.83
C VAL A 62 -12.18 -6.91 4.38
N LEU A 63 -12.42 -6.66 3.09
CA LEU A 63 -13.76 -6.46 2.54
C LEU A 63 -14.64 -7.71 2.57
N THR A 64 -14.06 -8.90 2.74
CA THR A 64 -14.80 -10.16 2.89
C THR A 64 -15.08 -10.56 4.35
N LYS A 65 -14.53 -9.84 5.34
CA LYS A 65 -14.76 -10.15 6.75
C LYS A 65 -16.25 -10.00 7.12
N SER A 66 -16.71 -10.84 8.04
CA SER A 66 -18.07 -10.80 8.58
C SER A 66 -18.33 -9.58 9.48
N PHE A 67 -17.28 -8.84 9.81
CA PHE A 67 -17.30 -7.59 10.56
C PHE A 67 -16.20 -6.69 10.01
N LEU A 68 -16.52 -5.42 9.77
CA LEU A 68 -15.59 -4.42 9.25
C LEU A 68 -15.21 -3.46 10.37
N TYR A 69 -13.93 -3.15 10.47
CA TYR A 69 -13.38 -2.22 11.43
C TYR A 69 -12.47 -1.23 10.70
N SER A 70 -12.63 0.07 10.92
CA SER A 70 -11.82 1.10 10.25
C SER A 70 -10.32 0.85 10.36
N GLY A 71 -9.84 0.34 11.51
CA GLY A 71 -8.44 0.03 11.75
C GLY A 71 -7.84 -1.01 10.80
N ASP A 72 -8.66 -1.91 10.23
CA ASP A 72 -8.20 -2.89 9.25
C ASP A 72 -7.72 -2.23 7.95
N LEU A 73 -8.31 -1.10 7.55
CA LEU A 73 -7.86 -0.33 6.40
C LEU A 73 -6.77 0.67 6.78
N SER A 74 -6.88 1.28 7.98
CA SER A 74 -5.93 2.31 8.43
C SER A 74 -4.49 1.81 8.51
N ILE A 75 -4.29 0.54 8.91
CA ILE A 75 -2.95 -0.06 9.02
C ILE A 75 -2.24 -0.22 7.66
N LEU A 76 -2.98 -0.21 6.55
CA LEU A 76 -2.42 -0.37 5.22
C LEU A 76 -1.76 0.92 4.70
N HIS A 77 -2.04 2.07 5.31
CA HIS A 77 -1.44 3.37 4.99
C HIS A 77 -1.37 3.68 3.48
N ILE A 78 -2.48 3.43 2.75
CA ILE A 78 -2.53 3.55 1.29
C ILE A 78 -2.17 4.95 0.80
N ASP A 79 -2.58 5.99 1.52
CA ASP A 79 -2.24 7.38 1.26
C ASP A 79 -0.73 7.62 1.32
N LEU A 80 -0.06 7.06 2.33
CA LEU A 80 1.38 7.11 2.51
C LEU A 80 2.12 6.35 1.41
N VAL A 81 1.61 5.18 1.02
CA VAL A 81 2.15 4.39 -0.10
C VAL A 81 2.14 5.24 -1.36
N CYS A 82 0.99 5.81 -1.74
CA CYS A 82 0.88 6.69 -2.91
C CYS A 82 1.86 7.88 -2.84
N LYS A 83 1.97 8.51 -1.67
CA LYS A 83 2.90 9.63 -1.45
C LYS A 83 4.35 9.22 -1.67
N VAL A 84 4.80 8.11 -1.09
CA VAL A 84 6.19 7.63 -1.25
C VAL A 84 6.48 7.27 -2.70
N LEU A 85 5.54 6.63 -3.41
CA LEU A 85 5.67 6.35 -4.83
C LEU A 85 5.85 7.64 -5.64
N GLU A 86 5.05 8.67 -5.36
CA GLU A 86 5.14 9.97 -6.01
C GLU A 86 6.47 10.68 -5.73
N GLU A 87 6.88 10.76 -4.47
CA GLU A 87 8.02 11.58 -4.07
C GLU A 87 9.37 10.95 -4.43
N GLN A 88 9.47 9.62 -4.37
CA GLN A 88 10.75 8.93 -4.48
C GLN A 88 10.86 8.00 -5.68
N PHE A 89 9.74 7.47 -6.18
CA PHE A 89 9.75 6.43 -7.20
C PHE A 89 8.98 6.81 -8.48
N LYS A 90 8.66 8.09 -8.69
CA LYS A 90 7.91 8.57 -9.87
C LYS A 90 8.52 8.16 -11.22
N ASN A 91 9.85 8.02 -11.29
CA ASN A 91 10.54 7.60 -12.50
C ASN A 91 10.27 6.13 -12.87
N HIS A 92 9.64 5.36 -11.97
CA HIS A 92 9.22 3.98 -12.17
C HIS A 92 7.69 3.82 -12.17
N SER A 93 6.93 4.92 -12.29
CA SER A 93 5.46 4.90 -12.23
C SER A 93 4.84 3.91 -13.22
N ASP A 94 5.37 3.84 -14.45
CA ASP A 94 4.94 2.87 -15.47
C ASP A 94 5.03 1.41 -15.00
N VAL A 95 6.04 1.09 -14.17
CA VAL A 95 6.26 -0.26 -13.64
C VAL A 95 5.29 -0.59 -12.51
N PHE A 96 4.87 0.40 -11.72
CA PHE A 96 3.90 0.19 -10.63
C PHE A 96 2.45 0.25 -11.11
N ARG A 97 2.18 0.94 -12.22
CA ARG A 97 0.82 1.19 -12.74
C ARG A 97 -0.05 -0.06 -12.84
N PRO A 98 0.41 -1.22 -13.35
CA PRO A 98 -0.41 -2.44 -13.40
C PRO A 98 -0.87 -2.92 -12.02
N ASN A 99 -0.04 -2.76 -10.98
CA ASN A 99 -0.40 -3.19 -9.63
C ASN A 99 -1.21 -2.11 -8.89
N MET A 100 -1.03 -0.83 -9.22
CA MET A 100 -1.92 0.24 -8.75
C MET A 100 -3.34 0.11 -9.31
N LEU A 101 -3.50 -0.38 -10.54
CA LEU A 101 -4.82 -0.73 -11.10
C LEU A 101 -5.47 -1.88 -10.33
N LYS A 102 -4.73 -2.94 -10.00
CA LYS A 102 -5.25 -4.03 -9.16
C LYS A 102 -5.65 -3.55 -7.76
N LEU A 103 -4.87 -2.64 -7.19
CA LEU A 103 -5.18 -2.01 -5.92
C LEU A 103 -6.48 -1.20 -6.00
N GLN A 104 -6.67 -0.45 -7.09
CA GLN A 104 -7.93 0.25 -7.37
C GLN A 104 -9.10 -0.72 -7.47
N GLU A 105 -8.96 -1.81 -8.23
CA GLU A 105 -9.98 -2.85 -8.38
C GLU A 105 -10.37 -3.44 -7.00
N ALA A 106 -9.39 -3.78 -6.18
CA ALA A 106 -9.62 -4.30 -4.83
C ALA A 106 -10.41 -3.30 -3.95
N LEU A 107 -10.04 -2.02 -3.97
CA LEU A 107 -10.74 -0.97 -3.22
C LEU A 107 -12.19 -0.76 -3.70
N HIS A 108 -12.49 -1.03 -4.97
CA HIS A 108 -13.84 -0.87 -5.54
C HIS A 108 -14.73 -2.10 -5.33
N MET A 109 -14.21 -3.18 -4.75
CA MET A 109 -15.04 -4.33 -4.40
C MET A 109 -16.08 -3.94 -3.34
N PRO A 110 -17.34 -4.38 -3.51
CA PRO A 110 -18.35 -4.15 -2.48
C PRO A 110 -18.00 -4.97 -1.22
N PRO A 111 -18.09 -4.38 -0.02
CA PRO A 111 -17.92 -5.14 1.21
C PRO A 111 -19.00 -6.23 1.36
N SER A 112 -18.64 -7.40 1.89
CA SER A 112 -19.55 -8.54 2.07
C SER A 112 -20.58 -8.33 3.20
N TYR A 113 -20.24 -7.50 4.17
CA TYR A 113 -21.15 -7.07 5.23
C TYR A 113 -21.54 -5.60 5.00
N PRO A 114 -22.80 -5.19 5.17
CA PRO A 114 -23.21 -3.80 4.94
C PRO A 114 -22.38 -2.86 5.82
N SER A 115 -21.61 -1.98 5.19
CA SER A 115 -20.76 -0.99 5.87
C SER A 115 -21.57 0.15 6.47
N ASP A 116 -22.87 0.24 6.17
CA ASP A 116 -23.84 1.24 6.69
C ASP A 116 -23.88 1.38 8.23
N LYS A 117 -23.20 0.48 8.96
CA LYS A 117 -23.06 0.49 10.42
C LYS A 117 -21.74 1.09 10.92
N ASP A 118 -20.80 1.41 10.03
CA ASP A 118 -19.49 1.98 10.34
C ASP A 118 -19.10 3.06 9.31
N ALA A 119 -19.58 4.28 9.55
CA ALA A 119 -19.24 5.45 8.73
C ALA A 119 -17.73 5.77 8.75
N GLU A 120 -16.99 5.34 9.77
CA GLU A 120 -15.55 5.55 9.83
C GLU A 120 -14.82 4.66 8.83
N PHE A 121 -15.27 3.41 8.69
CA PHE A 121 -14.79 2.49 7.67
C PHE A 121 -15.03 3.04 6.26
N ASP A 122 -16.25 3.46 5.95
CA ASP A 122 -16.60 4.01 4.63
C ASP A 122 -15.76 5.24 4.27
N ASN A 123 -15.56 6.15 5.24
CA ASN A 123 -14.72 7.32 5.06
C ASN A 123 -13.25 6.93 4.79
N HIS A 124 -12.71 5.92 5.47
CA HIS A 124 -11.35 5.43 5.21
C HIS A 124 -11.24 4.75 3.85
N LEU A 125 -12.21 3.91 3.48
CA LEU A 125 -12.24 3.27 2.17
C LEU A 125 -12.29 4.32 1.05
N GLN A 126 -13.10 5.37 1.21
CA GLN A 126 -13.18 6.44 0.22
C GLN A 126 -11.88 7.25 0.13
N LYS A 127 -11.19 7.52 1.25
CA LYS A 127 -9.87 8.15 1.24
C LYS A 127 -8.84 7.31 0.48
N CYS A 128 -8.82 6.00 0.72
CA CYS A 128 -7.92 5.09 0.00
C CYS A 128 -8.22 5.08 -1.51
N LYS A 129 -9.50 5.00 -1.89
CA LYS A 129 -9.94 5.10 -3.30
C LYS A 129 -9.44 6.38 -3.96
N ASN A 130 -9.64 7.52 -3.31
CA ASN A 130 -9.23 8.82 -3.83
C ASN A 130 -7.71 8.90 -3.99
N ALA A 131 -6.94 8.42 -3.01
CA ALA A 131 -5.47 8.45 -3.07
C ALA A 131 -4.92 7.63 -4.25
N VAL A 132 -5.45 6.41 -4.46
CA VAL A 132 -5.05 5.56 -5.59
C VAL A 132 -5.50 6.15 -6.92
N GLN A 133 -6.73 6.67 -6.98
CA GLN A 133 -7.25 7.32 -8.18
C GLN A 133 -6.40 8.53 -8.59
N SER A 134 -6.10 9.44 -7.66
CA SER A 134 -5.28 10.62 -7.94
C SER A 134 -3.87 10.25 -8.41
N TRP A 135 -3.28 9.20 -7.85
CA TRP A 135 -1.99 8.68 -8.32
C TRP A 135 -2.10 8.16 -9.76
N LEU A 136 -3.12 7.33 -10.05
CA LEU A 136 -3.34 6.75 -11.38
C LEU A 136 -3.63 7.80 -12.47
N GLU A 137 -4.34 8.88 -12.12
CA GLU A 137 -4.64 10.01 -13.00
C GLU A 137 -3.40 10.86 -13.30
N THR A 138 -2.49 11.00 -12.33
CA THR A 138 -1.25 11.76 -12.46
C THR A 138 -0.25 11.06 -13.38
N HIS A 139 -0.23 9.73 -13.34
CA HIS A 139 0.69 8.87 -14.13
C HIS A 139 -0.03 8.15 -15.27
N GLY A 140 -1.05 8.80 -15.84
CA GLY A 140 -2.02 8.29 -16.82
C GLY A 140 -1.66 8.52 -18.28
#